data_AF-A0A7R9PZB3-F1
#
_entry.id   AF-A0A7R9PZB3-F1
#
_cell.length_a   1.000
_cell.length_b   1.000
_cell.length_c   1.000
_cell.angle_alpha   90.00
_cell.angle_beta   90.00
_cell.angle_gamma   90.00
#
_symmetry.space_group_name_H-M   'P 1'
#
loop_
_entity.id
_entity.type
_entity.pdbx_description
1 polymer ?
#
loop_
_entity_poly.entity_id
_entity_poly.type
_entity_poly.pdbx_seq_one_letter_code
_entity_poly.pdbx_strand_id
1 'polypeptide(L)'
;MCIKIFNILHLVLLITATTTTYSQLQDNSPPGACYGDLGCFNITADFKHLMYRPYNVMPEPPDKIKTKIFMYTRIKPTKRLRVGDQWLVYRQSRQATFLPDFDGSKRTMVIIHGFVDNLSYGKWITRLKDELLINGNYNVFVVDWSEGNDI
;
A
#
# COMPACT_ATOMS: atom_id res chain seq x y z
N MET A 1 -38.82 41.88 60.16
CA MET A 1 -38.92 42.54 58.83
C MET A 1 -37.85 41.93 57.92
N CYS A 2 -38.29 41.28 56.84
CA CYS A 2 -37.59 40.78 55.64
C CYS A 2 -36.28 39.96 55.79
N ILE A 3 -36.33 38.63 55.59
CA ILE A 3 -36.29 37.91 54.29
C ILE A 3 -34.89 37.94 53.63
N LYS A 4 -34.10 36.87 53.84
CA LYS A 4 -33.64 35.95 52.78
C LYS A 4 -32.84 34.79 53.37
N ILE A 5 -33.52 33.64 53.46
CA ILE A 5 -32.96 32.29 53.59
C ILE A 5 -32.58 31.83 52.18
N PHE A 6 -31.56 30.96 52.09
CA PHE A 6 -31.27 29.93 51.07
C PHE A 6 -29.92 30.04 50.33
N ASN A 7 -29.18 28.93 50.44
CA ASN A 7 -28.21 28.38 49.50
C ASN A 7 -26.84 29.06 49.35
N ILE A 8 -25.91 28.74 50.26
CA ILE A 8 -24.47 28.62 49.92
C ILE A 8 -23.87 27.38 50.63
N LEU A 9 -24.58 26.24 50.63
CA LEU A 9 -24.06 24.97 51.16
C LEU A 9 -24.03 23.85 50.09
N HIS A 10 -23.91 24.20 48.81
CA HIS A 10 -23.82 23.23 47.71
C HIS A 10 -22.84 23.65 46.60
N LEU A 11 -21.85 24.49 46.91
CA LEU A 11 -20.78 24.81 45.95
C LEU A 11 -19.41 24.36 46.44
N VAL A 12 -19.35 23.14 47.01
CA VAL A 12 -18.09 22.45 47.36
C VAL A 12 -18.02 21.06 46.70
N LEU A 13 -18.91 20.76 45.73
CA LEU A 13 -18.94 19.46 45.04
C LEU A 13 -19.13 19.59 43.53
N LEU A 14 -18.36 20.47 42.89
CA LEU A 14 -18.03 20.32 41.48
C LEU A 14 -16.52 20.36 41.37
N ILE A 15 -15.93 19.22 41.71
CA ILE A 15 -14.74 18.70 41.06
C ILE A 15 -15.07 18.64 39.57
N THR A 16 -15.06 19.77 38.88
CA THR A 16 -14.72 19.73 37.45
C THR A 16 -13.26 19.40 37.47
N ALA A 17 -12.98 18.10 37.36
CA ALA A 17 -11.71 17.59 36.91
C ALA A 17 -11.18 18.61 35.91
N THR A 18 -10.08 19.27 36.27
CA THR A 18 -9.27 19.97 35.29
C THR A 18 -8.97 18.90 34.27
N THR A 19 -9.78 18.87 33.21
CA THR A 19 -9.48 18.13 32.00
C THR A 19 -8.13 18.66 31.64
N THR A 20 -7.11 17.86 31.95
CA THR A 20 -5.82 17.90 31.31
C THR A 20 -6.16 18.26 29.88
N THR A 21 -5.88 19.50 29.47
CA THR A 21 -6.01 19.85 28.08
C THR A 21 -4.98 18.97 27.43
N TYR A 22 -5.45 17.81 26.97
CA TYR A 22 -4.94 17.08 25.84
C TYR A 22 -4.94 18.09 24.71
N SER A 23 -3.96 19.01 24.72
CA SER A 23 -3.34 19.36 23.46
C SER A 23 -2.68 18.08 23.01
N GLN A 24 -3.49 17.21 22.39
CA GLN A 24 -3.09 16.56 21.17
C GLN A 24 -2.22 17.59 20.47
N LEU A 25 -0.93 17.31 20.30
CA LEU A 25 -0.21 17.91 19.20
C LEU A 25 -1.08 17.57 18.00
N GLN A 26 -1.86 18.56 17.59
CA GLN A 26 -2.76 18.43 16.48
C GLN A 26 -1.80 18.24 15.31
N ASP A 27 -1.58 16.98 14.96
CA ASP A 27 -0.72 16.60 13.86
C ASP A 27 -1.38 17.20 12.63
N ASN A 28 -0.90 18.39 12.26
CA ASN A 28 -1.32 19.15 11.09
C ASN A 28 -0.82 18.47 9.80
N SER A 29 -0.66 17.15 9.82
CA SER A 29 -0.36 16.35 8.64
C SER A 29 -1.46 16.58 7.61
N PRO A 30 -1.11 16.91 6.35
CA PRO A 30 -2.08 17.05 5.28
C PRO A 30 -2.90 15.75 5.14
N PRO A 31 -4.17 15.83 4.67
CA PRO A 31 -5.04 14.66 4.60
C PRO A 31 -4.36 13.56 3.78
N GLY A 32 -4.14 12.42 4.43
CA GLY A 32 -3.61 11.22 3.78
C GLY A 32 -4.53 10.74 2.65
N ALA A 33 -3.96 10.08 1.65
CA ALA A 33 -4.72 9.48 0.55
C ALA A 33 -5.04 8.02 0.87
N CYS A 34 -6.32 7.61 0.76
CA CYS A 34 -6.75 6.24 1.01
C CYS A 34 -7.19 5.54 -0.27
N TYR A 35 -6.72 4.31 -0.47
CA TYR A 35 -6.97 3.53 -1.68
C TYR A 35 -7.62 2.18 -1.38
N GLY A 36 -8.90 2.23 -1.02
CA GLY A 36 -9.71 1.05 -0.70
C GLY A 36 -8.97 0.10 0.23
N ASP A 37 -8.67 -1.07 -0.28
CA ASP A 37 -8.03 -2.17 0.42
C ASP A 37 -6.54 -1.97 0.77
N LEU A 38 -5.85 -1.05 0.10
CA LEU A 38 -4.45 -0.71 0.40
C LEU A 38 -4.31 0.22 1.62
N GLY A 39 -5.44 0.66 2.20
CA GLY A 39 -5.44 1.55 3.34
C GLY A 39 -5.06 2.99 2.98
N CYS A 40 -4.55 3.73 3.96
CA CYS A 40 -4.24 5.15 3.85
C CYS A 40 -2.75 5.41 3.91
N PHE A 41 -2.30 6.32 3.05
CA PHE A 41 -0.92 6.81 2.98
C PHE A 41 -0.90 8.24 3.51
N ASN A 42 -0.07 8.48 4.52
CA ASN A 42 0.20 9.81 5.03
C ASN A 42 1.68 10.13 4.87
N ILE A 43 2.00 11.34 4.41
CA ILE A 43 3.39 11.81 4.32
C ILE A 43 3.77 12.34 5.70
N THR A 44 4.25 11.44 6.54
CA THR A 44 4.82 11.80 7.85
C THR A 44 6.23 12.36 7.69
N ALA A 45 6.78 12.89 8.79
CA ALA A 45 8.18 13.35 8.84
C ALA A 45 9.18 12.27 8.40
N ASP A 46 8.88 10.98 8.60
CA ASP A 46 9.75 9.85 8.21
C ASP A 46 9.97 9.74 6.70
N PHE A 47 9.02 10.25 5.90
CA PHE A 47 9.16 10.32 4.45
C PHE A 47 9.92 11.56 4.00
N LYS A 48 10.07 12.58 4.85
CA LYS A 48 10.67 13.89 4.50
C LYS A 48 12.12 13.96 4.95
N HIS A 49 13.01 14.33 4.04
CA HIS A 49 14.38 14.66 4.41
C HIS A 49 14.85 15.87 3.62
N LEU A 50 15.15 16.98 4.29
CA LEU A 50 15.46 18.27 3.64
C LEU A 50 16.54 18.17 2.55
N MET A 51 17.53 17.29 2.73
CA MET A 51 18.64 17.13 1.78
C MET A 51 18.50 15.96 0.79
N TYR A 52 17.74 14.91 1.12
CA TYR A 52 17.77 13.65 0.34
C TYR A 52 16.39 13.30 -0.25
N ARG A 53 15.31 13.81 0.35
CA ARG A 53 13.92 13.68 -0.10
C ARG A 53 13.20 15.02 0.16
N PRO A 54 13.60 16.11 -0.53
CA PRO A 54 13.05 17.44 -0.32
C PRO A 54 11.61 17.56 -0.81
N TYR A 55 11.25 16.77 -1.83
CA TYR A 55 9.92 16.70 -2.40
C TYR A 55 9.26 15.38 -1.99
N ASN A 56 8.17 15.49 -1.24
CA ASN A 56 7.30 14.36 -0.97
C ASN A 56 5.95 14.62 -1.60
N VAL A 57 5.59 13.76 -2.54
CA VAL A 57 4.29 13.72 -3.16
C VAL A 57 3.54 12.50 -2.66
N MET A 58 2.21 12.60 -2.61
CA MET A 58 1.40 11.43 -2.29
C MET A 58 1.61 10.38 -3.37
N PRO A 59 1.53 9.08 -3.04
CA PRO A 59 1.48 8.05 -4.07
C PRO A 59 0.35 8.34 -5.05
N GLU A 60 0.52 7.90 -6.29
CA GLU A 60 -0.58 7.97 -7.24
C GLU A 60 -1.64 6.91 -6.92
N PRO A 61 -2.93 7.15 -7.22
CA PRO A 61 -3.97 6.16 -6.96
C PRO A 61 -3.71 4.89 -7.78
N PRO A 62 -4.11 3.69 -7.28
CA PRO A 62 -3.90 2.43 -7.96
C PRO A 62 -4.35 2.49 -9.41
N ASP A 63 -5.55 2.99 -9.71
CA ASP A 63 -6.10 3.10 -11.07
C ASP A 63 -5.21 3.88 -12.07
N LYS A 64 -4.29 4.72 -11.57
CA LYS A 64 -3.29 5.42 -12.37
C LYS A 64 -2.04 4.55 -12.61
N ILE A 65 -1.47 3.92 -11.57
CA ILE A 65 -0.16 3.24 -11.60
C ILE A 65 -0.08 2.01 -12.54
N LYS A 66 -1.20 1.47 -12.99
CA LYS A 66 -1.23 0.38 -13.97
C LYS A 66 -0.96 -1.04 -13.46
N THR A 67 -0.68 -1.26 -12.16
CA THR A 67 0.02 -2.47 -11.69
C THR A 67 -0.59 -3.77 -12.22
N LYS A 68 0.18 -4.48 -13.06
CA LYS A 68 -0.14 -5.81 -13.58
C LYS A 68 0.81 -6.83 -12.96
N ILE A 69 0.30 -8.01 -12.64
CA ILE A 69 1.11 -9.12 -12.14
C ILE A 69 0.95 -10.30 -13.09
N PHE A 70 2.07 -10.84 -13.56
CA PHE A 70 2.12 -11.98 -14.46
C PHE A 70 2.83 -13.14 -13.79
N MET A 71 2.24 -14.33 -13.85
CA MET A 71 2.83 -15.56 -13.35
C MET A 71 3.42 -16.38 -14.51
N TYR A 72 4.57 -16.98 -14.24
CA TYR A 72 5.27 -17.92 -15.10
C TYR A 72 5.71 -19.13 -14.30
N THR A 73 5.72 -20.29 -14.96
CA THR A 73 6.23 -21.54 -14.41
C THR A 73 7.06 -22.23 -15.48
N ARG A 74 7.82 -23.25 -15.09
CA ARG A 74 8.60 -24.05 -16.04
C ARG A 74 7.73 -24.72 -17.11
N ILE A 75 6.48 -25.07 -16.75
CA ILE A 75 5.50 -25.69 -17.65
C ILE A 75 4.99 -24.67 -18.68
N LYS A 76 4.86 -23.41 -18.28
CA LYS A 76 4.33 -22.30 -19.10
C LYS A 76 5.30 -21.12 -19.09
N PRO A 77 6.51 -21.27 -19.68
CA PRO A 77 7.56 -20.26 -19.53
C PRO A 77 7.31 -18.99 -20.35
N THR A 78 6.52 -19.08 -21.43
CA THR A 78 6.21 -17.96 -22.33
C THR A 78 4.80 -17.39 -22.15
N LYS A 79 3.88 -18.16 -21.56
CA LYS A 79 2.49 -17.74 -21.36
C LYS A 79 2.41 -16.80 -20.17
N ARG A 80 1.99 -15.55 -20.43
CA ARG A 80 1.69 -14.59 -19.36
C ARG A 80 0.36 -14.94 -18.72
N LEU A 81 0.38 -15.58 -17.55
CA LEU A 81 -0.83 -15.81 -16.76
C LEU A 81 -1.08 -14.58 -15.91
N ARG A 82 -2.07 -13.76 -16.27
CA ARG A 82 -2.40 -12.56 -15.50
C ARG A 82 -3.02 -12.97 -14.17
N VAL A 83 -2.51 -12.41 -13.08
CA VAL A 83 -3.06 -12.60 -11.73
C VAL A 83 -4.10 -11.51 -11.49
N GLY A 84 -5.37 -11.90 -11.49
CA GLY A 84 -6.52 -10.99 -11.38
C GLY A 84 -6.76 -10.20 -12.67
N ASP A 85 -7.99 -10.28 -13.21
CA ASP A 85 -8.35 -9.52 -14.43
C ASP A 85 -8.69 -8.05 -14.15
N GLN A 86 -8.72 -7.65 -12.89
CA GLN A 86 -8.87 -6.29 -12.45
C GLN A 86 -7.81 -6.02 -11.38
N TRP A 87 -7.48 -4.75 -11.19
CA TRP A 87 -6.79 -4.11 -10.04
C TRP A 87 -7.14 -4.63 -8.64
N LEU A 88 -8.18 -5.44 -8.61
CA LEU A 88 -8.75 -6.19 -7.54
C LEU A 88 -8.07 -7.56 -7.45
N VAL A 89 -6.75 -7.59 -7.22
CA VAL A 89 -6.18 -8.75 -6.51
C VAL A 89 -6.70 -8.76 -5.06
N TYR A 90 -7.24 -7.63 -4.57
CA TYR A 90 -7.73 -7.51 -3.21
C TYR A 90 -9.26 -7.41 -3.05
N ARG A 91 -10.07 -6.91 -4.02
CA ARG A 91 -11.53 -6.92 -3.82
C ARG A 91 -11.91 -8.35 -3.53
N GLN A 92 -12.58 -8.55 -2.40
CA GLN A 92 -13.01 -9.80 -1.78
C GLN A 92 -13.88 -10.69 -2.70
N SER A 93 -13.49 -10.94 -3.95
CA SER A 93 -13.92 -12.14 -4.64
C SER A 93 -13.19 -13.27 -3.94
N ARG A 94 -13.89 -13.91 -3.00
CA ARG A 94 -13.58 -15.25 -2.50
C ARG A 94 -13.44 -16.29 -3.63
N GLN A 95 -13.66 -15.91 -4.88
CA GLN A 95 -13.01 -16.52 -6.03
C GLN A 95 -11.56 -16.02 -6.07
N ALA A 96 -10.71 -16.66 -5.27
CA ALA A 96 -9.27 -16.63 -5.52
C ALA A 96 -9.08 -16.80 -7.03
N THR A 97 -8.38 -15.88 -7.69
CA THR A 97 -8.03 -16.11 -9.09
C THR A 97 -7.27 -17.42 -9.10
N PHE A 98 -7.90 -18.48 -9.59
CA PHE A 98 -7.30 -19.80 -9.55
C PHE A 98 -6.06 -19.70 -10.43
N LEU A 99 -4.89 -19.77 -9.81
CA LEU A 99 -3.63 -19.90 -10.50
C LEU A 99 -3.39 -21.40 -10.63
N PRO A 100 -3.90 -22.07 -11.68
CA PRO A 100 -3.84 -23.53 -11.81
C PRO A 100 -2.41 -24.07 -11.75
N ASP A 101 -1.45 -23.22 -12.09
CA ASP A 101 -0.04 -23.57 -12.17
C ASP A 101 0.74 -23.19 -10.90
N PHE A 102 0.10 -22.52 -9.93
CA PHE A 102 0.73 -22.18 -8.66
C PHE A 102 0.83 -23.41 -7.77
N ASP A 103 2.03 -23.63 -7.24
CA ASP A 103 2.31 -24.71 -6.30
C ASP A 103 2.98 -24.14 -5.06
N GLY A 104 2.27 -24.19 -3.93
CA GLY A 104 2.75 -23.66 -2.65
C GLY A 104 3.96 -24.40 -2.07
N SER A 105 4.29 -25.58 -2.58
CA SER A 105 5.51 -26.30 -2.19
C SER A 105 6.77 -25.77 -2.89
N LYS A 106 6.60 -25.03 -3.99
CA LYS A 106 7.69 -24.44 -4.76
C LYS A 106 8.05 -23.06 -4.22
N ARG A 107 9.33 -22.71 -4.35
CA ARG A 107 9.79 -21.36 -4.04
C ARG A 107 9.18 -20.34 -5.01
N THR A 108 8.72 -19.22 -4.46
CA THR A 108 8.19 -18.09 -5.21
C THR A 108 9.27 -17.04 -5.42
N MET A 109 9.43 -16.57 -6.66
CA MET A 109 10.35 -15.51 -7.06
C MET A 109 9.55 -14.34 -7.63
N VAL A 110 9.81 -13.12 -7.16
CA VAL A 110 9.11 -11.92 -7.63
C VAL A 110 10.13 -10.97 -8.27
N ILE A 111 9.89 -10.60 -9.52
CA ILE A 111 10.69 -9.65 -10.29
C ILE A 111 9.89 -8.36 -10.41
N ILE A 112 10.45 -7.26 -9.93
CA ILE A 112 9.83 -5.92 -9.98
C ILE A 112 10.82 -5.01 -10.69
N HIS A 113 10.37 -4.35 -11.76
CA HIS A 113 11.21 -3.42 -12.49
C HIS A 113 11.29 -2.05 -11.81
N GLY A 114 12.09 -1.14 -12.35
CA GLY A 114 12.52 0.09 -11.66
C GLY A 114 12.35 1.35 -12.49
N PHE A 115 13.33 2.24 -12.36
CA PHE A 115 13.40 3.55 -13.03
C PHE A 115 13.15 3.47 -14.54
N VAL A 116 12.06 4.11 -15.00
CA VAL A 116 11.67 4.27 -16.42
C VAL A 116 11.82 2.96 -17.21
N ASP A 117 11.31 1.87 -16.65
CA ASP A 117 11.38 0.53 -17.23
C ASP A 117 9.99 -0.05 -17.48
N ASN A 118 9.89 -1.04 -18.36
CA ASN A 118 8.66 -1.78 -18.57
C ASN A 118 8.96 -3.13 -19.23
N LEU A 119 7.93 -3.95 -19.41
CA LEU A 119 8.11 -5.29 -19.99
C LEU A 119 8.57 -5.29 -21.46
N SER A 120 8.50 -4.16 -22.16
CA SER A 120 8.98 -4.02 -23.54
C SER A 120 10.44 -3.58 -23.62
N TYR A 121 10.89 -2.67 -22.75
CA TYR A 121 12.27 -2.18 -22.72
C TYR A 121 13.19 -3.05 -21.84
N GLY A 122 12.68 -3.57 -20.73
CA GLY A 122 13.41 -4.33 -19.72
C GLY A 122 13.74 -5.77 -20.16
N LYS A 123 14.63 -5.94 -21.14
CA LYS A 123 15.10 -7.26 -21.60
C LYS A 123 15.65 -8.12 -20.46
N TRP A 124 16.21 -7.48 -19.43
CA TRP A 124 16.72 -8.15 -18.23
C TRP A 124 15.62 -8.88 -17.45
N ILE A 125 14.38 -8.36 -17.46
CA ILE A 125 13.22 -8.96 -16.78
C ILE A 125 12.92 -10.32 -17.41
N THR A 126 12.84 -10.36 -18.73
CA THR A 126 12.59 -11.59 -19.49
C THR A 126 13.75 -12.58 -19.32
N ARG A 127 15.00 -12.11 -19.45
CA ARG A 127 16.19 -12.95 -19.26
C ARG A 127 16.26 -13.54 -17.85
N LEU A 128 16.07 -12.74 -16.80
CA LEU A 128 16.11 -13.21 -15.41
C LEU A 128 15.01 -14.24 -15.16
N LYS A 129 13.78 -13.98 -15.63
CA LYS A 129 12.68 -14.93 -15.57
C LYS A 129 13.04 -16.25 -16.25
N ASP A 130 13.59 -16.21 -17.46
CA ASP A 130 14.00 -17.41 -18.19
C ASP A 130 15.08 -18.20 -17.44
N GLU A 131 16.13 -17.53 -16.96
CA GLU A 131 17.20 -18.17 -16.18
C GLU A 131 16.68 -18.81 -14.90
N LEU A 132 15.75 -18.15 -14.18
CA LEU A 132 15.12 -18.74 -13.01
C LEU A 132 14.37 -20.04 -13.35
N LEU A 133 13.59 -20.04 -14.43
CA LEU A 133 12.80 -21.20 -14.84
C LEU A 133 13.68 -22.36 -15.36
N ILE A 134 14.82 -22.05 -15.97
CA ILE A 134 15.85 -23.03 -16.38
C ILE A 134 16.47 -23.67 -15.13
N ASN A 135 16.88 -22.86 -14.16
CA ASN A 135 17.65 -23.32 -13.00
C ASN A 135 16.80 -23.94 -11.89
N GLY A 136 15.48 -23.71 -11.84
CA GLY A 136 14.62 -24.30 -10.83
C GLY A 136 13.14 -24.37 -11.18
N ASN A 137 12.40 -25.17 -10.42
CA ASN A 137 10.94 -25.25 -10.52
C ASN A 137 10.33 -24.22 -9.56
N TYR A 138 10.20 -22.98 -10.05
CA TYR A 138 9.72 -21.85 -9.26
C TYR A 138 8.34 -21.37 -9.71
N ASN A 139 7.61 -20.71 -8.80
CA ASN A 139 6.54 -19.79 -9.17
C ASN A 139 7.19 -18.42 -9.42
N VAL A 140 7.31 -17.99 -10.67
CA VAL A 140 7.93 -16.70 -11.00
C VAL A 140 6.85 -15.67 -11.29
N PHE A 141 6.79 -14.60 -10.50
CA PHE A 141 5.91 -13.46 -10.74
C PHE A 141 6.71 -12.28 -11.27
N VAL A 142 6.18 -11.61 -12.30
CA VAL A 142 6.70 -10.36 -12.82
C VAL A 142 5.66 -9.27 -12.54
N VAL A 143 6.07 -8.21 -11.85
CA VAL A 143 5.25 -7.06 -11.51
C VAL A 143 5.59 -5.91 -12.47
N ASP A 144 4.57 -5.45 -13.18
CA ASP A 144 4.66 -4.35 -14.12
C ASP A 144 3.88 -3.14 -13.59
N TRP A 145 4.61 -2.10 -13.17
CA TRP A 145 4.08 -0.82 -12.67
C TRP A 145 4.48 0.34 -13.57
N SER A 146 4.63 0.07 -14.88
CA SER A 146 5.18 1.02 -15.86
C SER A 146 4.39 2.33 -16.03
N GLU A 147 3.16 2.43 -15.53
CA GLU A 147 2.37 3.65 -15.66
C GLU A 147 2.58 4.59 -14.45
N GLY A 148 3.32 4.14 -13.44
CA GLY A 148 3.67 4.92 -12.26
C GLY A 148 5.18 5.11 -12.06
N ASN A 149 6.02 4.72 -13.02
CA ASN A 149 7.48 4.85 -12.96
C ASN A 149 8.06 5.84 -13.97
N ASP A 150 7.20 6.60 -14.64
CA ASP A 150 7.56 7.69 -15.54
C ASP A 150 8.07 8.92 -14.75
N ILE A 151 8.82 9.79 -15.42
CA ILE A 151 9.39 11.05 -14.86
C ILE A 151 8.40 12.19 -15.03
#